data_AF-A0ABC8LYC6-F1
#
_entry.id   AF-A0ABC8LYC6-F1
#
_cell.length_a   1.000
_cell.length_b   1.000
_cell.length_c   1.000
_cell.angle_alpha   90.00
_cell.angle_beta   90.00
_cell.angle_gamma   90.00
#
_symmetry.space_group_name_H-M   'P 1'
#
loop_
_entity.id
_entity.type
_entity.pdbx_description
1 polymer ?
#
loop_
_entity_poly.entity_id
_entity_poly.type
_entity_poly.pdbx_seq_one_letter_code
_entity_poly.pdbx_strand_id
1 'polypeptide(L)'
;MSRLGSILGISSLWNLRTLGLRGGLLLDVSLVKELELLEHLQVVTIDISSPLVVEPLLWSQKLVKCIKEVDFKYLEEEAIRVLALPSLVNIRRLSIKRCGMNEIVIEKTVLAAPYFPNLSKVFISKCHGLKDLSGCCLLQILLFLKLVSQSK
;
A
#
# COMPACT_ATOMS: atom_id res chain seq x y z
N MET A 1 -24.33 2.39 -1.88
CA MET A 1 -23.30 1.33 -1.87
C MET A 1 -23.06 0.95 -0.43
N SER A 2 -23.45 -0.25 -0.03
CA SER A 2 -23.12 -0.80 1.29
C SER A 2 -21.60 -0.94 1.41
N ARG A 3 -21.03 -0.42 2.49
CA ARG A 3 -19.62 -0.64 2.81
C ARG A 3 -19.51 -1.94 3.60
N LEU A 4 -18.50 -2.74 3.30
CA LEU A 4 -18.18 -3.91 4.12
C LEU A 4 -17.79 -3.40 5.51
N GLY A 5 -18.62 -3.71 6.51
CA GLY A 5 -18.46 -3.16 7.87
C GLY A 5 -17.36 -3.83 8.67
N SER A 6 -17.13 -5.13 8.45
CA SER A 6 -16.10 -5.92 9.14
C SER A 6 -15.81 -7.22 8.38
N ILE A 7 -14.60 -7.75 8.55
CA ILE A 7 -14.18 -9.09 8.11
C ILE A 7 -13.63 -9.92 9.28
N LEU A 8 -14.04 -9.60 10.51
CA LEU A 8 -13.63 -10.39 11.68
C LEU A 8 -13.95 -11.87 11.48
N GLY A 9 -12.99 -12.73 11.81
CA GLY A 9 -13.07 -14.17 11.59
C GLY A 9 -12.68 -14.63 10.18
N ILE A 10 -12.16 -13.75 9.31
CA ILE A 10 -11.68 -14.12 7.97
C ILE A 10 -10.61 -15.20 8.01
N SER A 11 -9.84 -15.26 9.10
CA SER A 11 -8.85 -16.31 9.38
C SER A 11 -9.44 -17.74 9.35
N SER A 12 -10.75 -17.92 9.53
CA SER A 12 -11.44 -19.21 9.38
C SER A 12 -11.44 -19.75 7.93
N LEU A 13 -11.21 -18.87 6.94
CA LEU A 13 -11.10 -19.22 5.53
C LEU A 13 -9.70 -19.74 5.21
N TRP A 14 -9.30 -20.86 5.82
CA TRP A 14 -7.95 -21.44 5.72
C TRP A 14 -7.43 -21.62 4.29
N ASN A 15 -8.32 -21.94 3.33
CA ASN A 15 -7.98 -22.10 1.90
C ASN A 15 -8.02 -20.81 1.07
N LEU A 16 -8.18 -19.64 1.69
CA LEU A 16 -8.29 -18.38 0.96
C LEU A 16 -6.96 -18.02 0.31
N ARG A 17 -6.95 -17.99 -1.03
CA ARG A 17 -5.76 -17.66 -1.84
C ARG A 17 -5.74 -16.21 -2.33
N THR A 18 -6.91 -15.66 -2.60
CA THR A 18 -7.06 -14.31 -3.16
C THR A 18 -8.02 -13.52 -2.30
N LEU A 19 -7.59 -12.33 -1.89
CA LEU A 19 -8.38 -11.41 -1.08
C LEU A 19 -8.32 -9.99 -1.67
N GLY A 20 -9.50 -9.41 -1.89
CA GLY A 20 -9.66 -8.02 -2.28
C GLY A 20 -10.40 -7.22 -1.22
N LEU A 21 -9.70 -6.31 -0.56
CA LEU A 21 -10.23 -5.39 0.45
C LEU A 21 -10.23 -3.96 -0.13
N ARG A 22 -11.14 -3.72 -1.08
CA ARG A 22 -11.33 -2.40 -1.69
C ARG A 22 -12.67 -1.79 -1.30
N GLY A 23 -12.75 -0.47 -1.29
CA GLY A 23 -14.02 0.24 -1.14
C GLY A 23 -14.32 0.73 0.27
N GLY A 24 -13.28 0.97 1.08
CA GLY A 24 -13.42 1.68 2.36
C GLY A 24 -13.79 0.81 3.55
N LEU A 25 -13.39 -0.47 3.54
CA LEU A 25 -13.26 -1.24 4.78
C LEU A 25 -12.25 -0.52 5.67
N LEU A 26 -12.63 -0.25 6.91
CA LEU A 26 -11.74 0.37 7.88
C LEU A 26 -10.86 -0.73 8.48
N LEU A 27 -9.67 -0.89 7.92
CA LEU A 27 -8.68 -1.83 8.42
C LEU A 27 -8.18 -1.36 9.78
N ASP A 28 -8.15 -2.29 10.72
CA ASP A 28 -7.49 -2.14 12.01
C ASP A 28 -6.37 -3.17 12.17
N VAL A 29 -5.62 -3.05 13.26
CA VAL A 29 -4.48 -3.93 13.55
C VAL A 29 -4.93 -5.38 13.80
N SER A 30 -6.12 -5.60 14.34
CA SER A 30 -6.66 -6.94 14.59
C SER A 30 -6.93 -7.67 13.27
N LEU A 31 -7.48 -6.98 12.29
CA LEU A 31 -7.70 -7.51 10.95
C LEU A 31 -6.37 -7.84 10.25
N VAL A 32 -5.34 -7.01 10.40
CA VAL A 32 -4.00 -7.32 9.88
C VAL A 32 -3.50 -8.64 10.46
N LYS A 33 -3.63 -8.86 11.78
CA LYS A 33 -3.26 -10.13 12.42
C LYS A 33 -4.06 -11.31 11.86
N GLU A 34 -5.35 -11.15 11.60
CA GLU A 34 -6.14 -12.22 10.96
C GLU A 34 -5.65 -12.55 9.55
N LEU A 35 -5.24 -11.55 8.78
CA LEU A 35 -4.65 -11.78 7.46
C LEU A 35 -3.34 -12.56 7.55
N GLU A 36 -2.54 -12.33 8.60
CA GLU A 36 -1.31 -13.09 8.85
C GLU A 36 -1.58 -14.57 9.15
N LEU A 37 -2.76 -14.94 9.63
CA LEU A 37 -3.13 -16.34 9.88
C LEU A 37 -3.50 -17.11 8.60
N LEU A 38 -3.79 -16.44 7.49
CA LEU A 38 -4.19 -17.09 6.24
C LEU A 38 -3.00 -17.72 5.51
N GLU A 39 -2.67 -18.97 5.80
CA GLU A 39 -1.48 -19.68 5.30
C GLU A 39 -1.41 -19.78 3.77
N HIS A 40 -2.56 -19.92 3.11
CA HIS A 40 -2.63 -20.10 1.66
C HIS A 40 -2.80 -18.80 0.89
N LEU A 41 -2.72 -17.64 1.55
CA LEU A 41 -2.92 -16.34 0.92
C LEU A 41 -1.78 -16.03 -0.06
N GLN A 42 -2.14 -15.73 -1.31
CA GLN A 42 -1.21 -15.49 -2.42
C GLN A 42 -1.37 -14.10 -3.03
N VAL A 43 -2.60 -13.59 -3.06
CA VAL A 43 -2.92 -12.31 -3.70
C VAL A 43 -3.74 -11.46 -2.77
N VAL A 44 -3.24 -10.27 -2.46
CA VAL A 44 -3.94 -9.23 -1.70
C VAL A 44 -4.03 -7.97 -2.54
N THR A 45 -5.24 -7.42 -2.64
CA THR A 45 -5.46 -6.04 -3.11
C THR A 45 -6.15 -5.25 -2.00
N ILE A 46 -5.61 -4.09 -1.62
CA ILE A 46 -6.01 -3.44 -0.37
C ILE A 46 -6.03 -1.92 -0.48
N ASP A 47 -7.07 -1.31 0.10
CA ASP A 47 -7.15 0.12 0.34
C ASP A 47 -6.69 0.40 1.78
N ILE A 48 -5.72 1.30 1.98
CA ILE A 48 -5.24 1.71 3.30
C ILE A 48 -5.66 3.15 3.55
N SER A 49 -6.53 3.34 4.54
CA SER A 49 -7.01 4.67 4.96
C SER A 49 -6.77 4.97 6.44
N SER A 50 -6.07 4.09 7.15
CA SER A 50 -5.65 4.31 8.53
C SER A 50 -4.12 4.24 8.60
N PRO A 51 -3.45 5.21 9.21
CA PRO A 51 -2.00 5.19 9.38
C PRO A 51 -1.54 4.03 10.26
N LEU A 52 -2.38 3.61 11.21
CA LEU A 52 -2.07 2.58 12.20
C LEU A 52 -1.83 1.19 11.59
N VAL A 53 -2.33 0.93 10.39
CA VAL A 53 -2.16 -0.36 9.71
C VAL A 53 -1.05 -0.33 8.67
N VAL A 54 -0.46 0.82 8.37
CA VAL A 54 0.59 0.95 7.35
C VAL A 54 1.81 0.11 7.72
N GLU A 55 2.37 0.32 8.91
CA GLU A 55 3.54 -0.44 9.35
C GLU A 55 3.25 -1.94 9.56
N PRO A 56 2.20 -2.33 10.34
CA PRO A 56 1.90 -3.75 10.54
C PRO A 56 1.67 -4.52 9.24
N LEU A 57 1.03 -3.89 8.25
CA LEU A 57 0.72 -4.56 6.98
C LEU A 57 1.96 -4.66 6.08
N LEU A 58 2.72 -3.57 5.92
CA LEU A 58 3.80 -3.52 4.94
C LEU A 58 5.07 -4.23 5.43
N TRP A 59 5.35 -4.25 6.74
CA TRP A 59 6.53 -4.92 7.30
C TRP A 59 6.27 -6.35 7.76
N SER A 60 5.04 -6.84 7.60
CA SER A 60 4.77 -8.27 7.72
C SER A 60 5.43 -9.04 6.57
N GLN A 61 6.42 -9.86 6.91
CA GLN A 61 7.19 -10.69 5.96
C GLN A 61 6.31 -11.59 5.09
N LYS A 62 5.13 -11.96 5.60
CA LYS A 62 4.13 -12.75 4.87
C LYS A 62 3.29 -11.85 3.96
N LEU A 63 2.63 -10.84 4.51
CA LEU A 63 1.66 -10.03 3.75
C LEU A 63 2.33 -9.23 2.64
N VAL A 64 3.53 -8.69 2.88
CA VAL A 64 4.31 -7.91 1.89
C VAL A 64 4.53 -8.70 0.59
N LYS A 65 4.65 -10.03 0.67
CA LYS A 65 4.83 -10.92 -0.48
C LYS A 65 3.51 -11.18 -1.22
N CYS A 66 2.38 -11.10 -0.53
CA CYS A 66 1.05 -11.34 -1.09
C CYS A 66 0.44 -10.09 -1.75
N ILE A 67 0.87 -8.89 -1.35
CA ILE A 67 0.34 -7.62 -1.86
C ILE A 67 0.69 -7.46 -3.36
N LYS A 68 -0.37 -7.41 -4.18
CA LYS A 68 -0.28 -7.11 -5.62
C LYS A 68 -0.71 -5.69 -5.92
N GLU A 69 -1.67 -5.15 -5.18
CA GLU A 69 -2.13 -3.77 -5.36
C GLU A 69 -2.41 -3.12 -4.01
N VAL A 70 -1.89 -1.91 -3.82
CA VAL A 70 -2.13 -1.12 -2.62
C VAL A 70 -2.50 0.31 -3.01
N ASP A 71 -3.62 0.78 -2.46
CA ASP A 71 -4.08 2.16 -2.60
C ASP A 71 -4.10 2.85 -1.21
N PHE A 72 -3.17 3.77 -0.96
CA PHE A 72 -3.20 4.65 0.20
C PHE A 72 -4.18 5.81 -0.06
N LYS A 73 -5.15 6.03 0.82
CA LYS A 73 -6.21 7.03 0.64
C LYS A 73 -6.50 7.78 1.94
N TYR A 74 -6.61 9.10 1.88
CA TYR A 74 -7.07 9.91 3.03
C TYR A 74 -6.18 9.81 4.28
N LEU A 75 -4.87 9.58 4.10
CA LEU A 75 -3.92 9.62 5.22
C LEU A 75 -3.56 11.07 5.51
N GLU A 76 -4.05 11.64 6.60
CA GLU A 76 -3.87 13.05 6.98
C GLU A 76 -2.40 13.42 7.27
N GLU A 77 -2.06 14.71 7.20
CA GLU A 77 -0.69 15.25 7.24
C GLU A 77 0.01 15.02 8.59
N GLU A 78 -0.76 15.02 9.68
CA GLU A 78 -0.28 14.77 11.03
C GLU A 78 0.02 13.30 11.29
N ALA A 79 -0.55 12.39 10.50
CA ALA A 79 -0.49 10.96 10.76
C ALA A 79 0.79 10.31 10.23
N ILE A 80 1.21 10.66 9.01
CA ILE A 80 2.38 10.08 8.34
C ILE A 80 3.06 11.18 7.51
N ARG A 81 4.16 11.73 8.03
CA ARG A 81 4.97 12.72 7.30
C ARG A 81 5.85 12.09 6.22
N VAL A 82 6.37 10.89 6.48
CA VAL A 82 7.22 10.13 5.56
C VAL A 82 6.62 8.74 5.41
N LEU A 83 6.25 8.37 4.18
CA LEU A 83 5.80 7.02 3.87
C LEU A 83 7.01 6.18 3.52
N ALA A 84 7.49 5.37 4.46
CA ALA A 84 8.45 4.33 4.18
C ALA A 84 7.74 3.16 3.47
N LEU A 85 8.37 2.58 2.45
CA LEU A 85 7.91 1.38 1.77
C LEU A 85 9.02 0.33 1.78
N PRO A 86 8.75 -0.91 2.22
CA PRO A 86 9.70 -1.99 2.07
C PRO A 86 9.78 -2.43 0.60
N SER A 87 10.70 -3.34 0.28
CA SER A 87 10.79 -3.96 -1.04
C SER A 87 9.55 -4.83 -1.32
N LEU A 88 8.61 -4.29 -2.10
CA LEU A 88 7.36 -4.96 -2.47
C LEU A 88 7.55 -5.73 -3.78
N VAL A 89 8.32 -6.82 -3.77
CA VAL A 89 8.73 -7.56 -4.98
C VAL A 89 7.58 -7.97 -5.91
N ASN A 90 6.39 -8.18 -5.34
CA ASN A 90 5.21 -8.69 -6.02
C ASN A 90 4.19 -7.62 -6.43
N ILE A 91 4.42 -6.35 -6.06
CA ILE A 91 3.49 -5.27 -6.36
C ILE A 91 3.38 -5.03 -7.87
N ARG A 92 2.15 -4.79 -8.32
CA ARG A 92 1.81 -4.43 -9.70
C ARG A 92 1.25 -3.03 -9.80
N ARG A 93 0.56 -2.57 -8.75
CA ARG A 93 -0.05 -1.24 -8.67
C ARG A 93 0.17 -0.59 -7.31
N LEU A 94 0.66 0.63 -7.34
CA LEU A 94 0.75 1.51 -6.18
C LEU A 94 -0.08 2.77 -6.45
N SER A 95 -1.02 3.09 -5.55
CA SER A 95 -1.77 4.34 -5.62
C SER A 95 -1.66 5.10 -4.31
N ILE A 96 -1.50 6.42 -4.37
CA ILE A 96 -1.53 7.33 -3.23
C ILE A 96 -2.47 8.48 -3.59
N LYS A 97 -3.55 8.66 -2.82
CA LYS A 97 -4.59 9.65 -3.13
C LYS A 97 -5.00 10.42 -1.90
N ARG A 98 -5.03 11.75 -1.99
CA ARG A 98 -5.53 12.61 -0.90
C ARG A 98 -4.79 12.33 0.41
N CYS A 99 -3.47 12.22 0.36
CA CYS A 99 -2.64 12.00 1.54
C CYS A 99 -1.77 13.23 1.84
N GLY A 100 -1.52 13.51 3.11
CA GLY A 100 -0.75 14.65 3.60
C GLY A 100 0.74 14.38 3.82
N MET A 101 1.27 13.23 3.39
CA MET A 101 2.70 12.92 3.50
C MET A 101 3.57 13.87 2.66
N ASN A 102 4.74 14.19 3.18
CA ASN A 102 5.70 15.11 2.57
C ASN A 102 6.73 14.39 1.69
N GLU A 103 7.01 13.14 2.02
CA GLU A 103 8.05 12.34 1.38
C GLU A 103 7.63 10.86 1.30
N ILE A 104 8.10 10.17 0.27
CA ILE A 104 7.98 8.72 0.11
C ILE A 104 9.38 8.15 -0.02
N VAL A 105 9.75 7.29 0.94
CA VAL A 105 11.07 6.65 1.01
C VAL A 105 10.90 5.16 0.79
N ILE A 106 11.79 4.55 0.02
CA ILE A 106 11.85 3.09 -0.11
C ILE A 106 13.06 2.61 0.70
N GLU A 107 12.82 1.72 1.65
CA GLU A 107 13.86 1.23 2.55
C GLU A 107 14.88 0.38 1.76
N LYS A 108 16.15 0.78 1.78
CA LYS A 108 17.23 0.20 0.97
C LYS A 108 17.72 -1.10 1.59
N THR A 109 17.35 -2.25 1.03
CA THR A 109 18.04 -3.51 1.31
C THR A 109 19.23 -3.69 0.36
N VAL A 110 20.38 -3.13 0.76
CA VAL A 110 21.81 -3.42 0.42
C VAL A 110 22.26 -3.71 -1.03
N LEU A 111 21.45 -4.10 -2.01
CA LEU A 111 21.94 -4.41 -3.37
C LEU A 111 20.99 -3.89 -4.45
N ALA A 112 21.58 -3.36 -5.52
CA ALA A 112 20.98 -2.67 -6.65
C ALA A 112 20.05 -3.53 -7.55
N ALA A 113 19.03 -4.16 -6.96
CA ALA A 113 17.96 -4.86 -7.67
C ALA A 113 16.76 -3.91 -7.91
N PRO A 114 15.97 -4.10 -8.99
CA PRO A 114 14.77 -3.31 -9.22
C PRO A 114 13.82 -3.44 -8.03
N TYR A 115 13.55 -2.30 -7.37
CA TYR A 115 12.82 -2.19 -6.11
C TYR A 115 11.40 -2.78 -6.17
N PHE A 116 10.78 -2.71 -7.35
CA PHE A 116 9.47 -3.31 -7.63
C PHE A 116 9.48 -3.91 -9.06
N PRO A 117 10.03 -5.13 -9.24
CA PRO A 117 10.26 -5.70 -10.58
C PRO A 117 8.96 -5.91 -11.37
N ASN A 118 7.82 -6.02 -10.68
CA ASN A 118 6.52 -6.27 -11.27
C ASN A 118 5.61 -5.02 -11.34
N LEU A 119 6.12 -3.85 -10.90
CA LEU A 119 5.31 -2.64 -10.83
C LEU A 119 5.04 -2.10 -12.23
N SER A 120 3.76 -2.00 -12.58
CA SER A 120 3.31 -1.55 -13.89
C SER A 120 2.55 -0.24 -13.83
N LYS A 121 2.00 0.12 -12.67
CA LYS A 121 1.11 1.27 -12.49
C LYS A 121 1.42 1.99 -11.19
N VAL A 122 1.70 3.29 -11.29
CA VAL A 122 1.83 4.20 -10.15
C VAL A 122 0.86 5.36 -10.34
N PHE A 123 0.06 5.66 -9.32
CA PHE A 123 -0.87 6.77 -9.38
C PHE A 123 -0.81 7.62 -8.11
N ILE A 124 -0.36 8.87 -8.25
CA ILE A 124 -0.29 9.84 -7.14
C ILE A 124 -1.20 11.01 -7.50
N SER A 125 -2.13 11.36 -6.60
CA SER A 125 -3.07 12.46 -6.86
C SER A 125 -3.52 13.17 -5.59
N LYS A 126 -3.67 14.50 -5.64
CA LYS A 126 -4.21 15.32 -4.54
C LYS A 126 -3.42 15.16 -3.23
N CYS A 127 -2.10 15.04 -3.30
CA CYS A 127 -1.23 14.97 -2.12
C CYS A 127 -0.51 16.31 -1.97
N HIS A 128 -1.07 17.22 -1.17
CA HIS A 128 -0.65 18.63 -1.14
C HIS A 128 0.70 18.87 -0.45
N GLY A 129 1.07 18.01 0.52
CA GLY A 129 2.34 18.10 1.25
C GLY A 129 3.55 17.49 0.53
N LEU A 130 3.33 16.68 -0.51
CA LEU A 130 4.38 15.86 -1.14
C LEU A 130 5.37 16.73 -1.91
N LYS A 131 6.53 16.98 -1.29
CA LYS A 131 7.60 17.85 -1.81
C LYS A 131 8.69 17.07 -2.52
N ASP A 132 8.97 15.86 -2.06
CA ASP A 132 10.07 15.06 -2.58
C ASP A 132 9.63 13.64 -3.00
N LEU A 133 10.07 13.27 -4.20
CA LEU A 133 9.95 11.94 -4.81
C LEU A 133 11.33 11.32 -5.07
N SER A 134 12.43 11.97 -4.67
CA SER A 134 13.81 11.66 -5.03
C SER A 134 14.31 10.29 -4.57
N GLY A 135 13.74 9.73 -3.49
CA GLY A 135 14.01 8.36 -3.04
C GLY A 135 13.32 7.27 -3.88
N CYS A 136 12.42 7.64 -4.78
CA CYS A 136 11.52 6.75 -5.49
C CYS A 136 12.00 6.50 -6.93
N CYS A 137 13.03 5.66 -7.11
CA CYS A 137 13.22 4.81 -8.30
C CYS A 137 12.85 5.39 -9.68
N LEU A 138 13.25 6.64 -9.98
CA LEU A 138 12.79 7.37 -11.17
C LEU A 138 13.25 6.76 -12.50
N LEU A 139 14.16 5.78 -12.52
CA LEU A 139 14.60 5.14 -13.77
C LEU A 139 13.65 4.03 -14.29
N GLN A 140 12.80 3.42 -13.46
CA GLN A 140 11.86 2.37 -13.92
C GLN A 140 10.39 2.84 -13.96
N ILE A 141 10.05 3.94 -13.28
CA ILE A 141 8.67 4.43 -13.10
C ILE A 141 8.24 5.44 -14.19
N LEU A 142 9.17 5.90 -15.05
CA LEU A 142 8.94 6.96 -16.05
C LEU A 142 7.88 6.66 -17.11
N LEU A 143 7.34 5.43 -17.22
CA LEU A 143 6.36 5.12 -18.28
C LEU A 143 4.91 5.51 -17.94
N PHE A 144 4.50 5.66 -16.67
CA PHE A 144 3.08 5.93 -16.32
C PHE A 144 2.85 6.78 -15.05
N LEU A 145 3.76 7.68 -14.70
CA LEU A 145 3.53 8.63 -13.61
C LEU A 145 2.54 9.72 -14.06
N LYS A 146 1.24 9.43 -13.98
CA LYS A 146 0.20 10.44 -14.22
C LYS A 146 0.00 11.30 -12.98
N LEU A 147 0.80 12.36 -12.85
CA LEU A 147 0.52 13.45 -11.92
C LEU A 147 -0.73 14.19 -12.39
N VAL A 148 -1.88 13.87 -11.83
CA VAL A 148 -3.10 14.65 -12.08
C VAL A 148 -3.04 15.89 -11.20
N SER A 149 -2.71 17.02 -11.85
CA SER A 149 -2.78 18.43 -11.43
C SER A 149 -3.28 18.70 -10.01
N GLN A 150 -2.40 19.34 -9.24
CA GLN A 150 -2.68 20.04 -7.98
C GLN A 150 -3.43 21.33 -8.31
N SER A 151 -4.76 21.33 -8.30
CA SER A 151 -5.53 22.58 -8.32
C SER A 151 -5.49 23.21 -6.93
N LYS A 152 -4.99 24.45 -6.85
CA LYS A 152 -5.00 25.33 -5.67
C LYS A 152 -6.40 25.46 -5.07
#